data_AF-A0A1B9LKS1-F1
#
_entry.id   AF-A0A1B9LKS1-F1
#
_cell.length_a   1.000
_cell.length_b   1.000
_cell.length_c   1.000
_cell.angle_alpha   90.00
_cell.angle_beta   90.00
_cell.angle_gamma   90.00
#
_symmetry.space_group_name_H-M   'P 1'
#
loop_
_entity.id
_entity.type
_entity.pdbx_description
1 polymer ?
#
loop_
_entity_poly.entity_id
_entity_poly.type
_entity_poly.pdbx_seq_one_letter_code
_entity_poly.pdbx_strand_id
1 'polypeptide(L)'
;MLAEYVYVDDEPDVKQFENYLNSKNLFIERANENNLLAKAIDLLKMWGACNAYSSRCGYKNVSAMFSELYPKHNLVYIENELEFIDECMRNAKNSKDLALREQWELADLYYRGIDVVIDGSDGSERLTLREIAKMRDISKDTVDRRLKSFESYIVANLSKRNDIFY
;
A
#
# COMPACT_ATOMS: atom_id res chain seq x y z
N MET A 1 -4.86 52.28 -47.64
CA MET A 1 -4.36 51.85 -46.32
C MET A 1 -4.02 50.37 -46.43
N LEU A 2 -2.74 50.04 -46.56
CA LEU A 2 -2.25 48.67 -46.50
C LEU A 2 -1.92 48.39 -45.04
N ALA A 3 -2.50 47.33 -44.47
CA ALA A 3 -2.21 46.94 -43.10
C ALA A 3 -0.77 46.43 -43.03
N GLU A 4 0.08 47.13 -42.28
CA GLU A 4 1.41 46.63 -41.90
C GLU A 4 1.20 45.42 -40.98
N TYR A 5 1.50 44.24 -41.49
CA TYR A 5 1.64 43.05 -40.65
C TYR A 5 2.96 43.16 -39.90
N VAL A 6 2.87 43.53 -38.62
CA VAL A 6 3.99 43.45 -37.69
C VAL A 6 4.22 41.96 -37.39
N TYR A 7 5.31 41.41 -37.89
CA TYR A 7 5.78 40.08 -37.50
C TYR A 7 6.22 40.17 -36.04
N VAL A 8 5.46 39.55 -35.15
CA VAL A 8 5.87 39.37 -33.75
C VAL A 8 6.78 38.14 -33.73
N ASP A 9 8.09 38.37 -33.80
CA ASP A 9 9.11 37.36 -33.47
C ASP A 9 9.10 37.12 -31.96
N ASP A 10 8.03 36.51 -31.46
CA ASP A 10 8.05 35.85 -30.16
C ASP A 10 8.40 34.39 -30.42
N GLU A 11 9.69 34.11 -30.69
CA GLU A 11 10.20 32.76 -30.48
C GLU A 11 9.85 32.38 -29.02
N PRO A 12 9.09 31.29 -28.79
CA PRO A 12 8.72 30.90 -27.44
C PRO A 12 10.01 30.68 -26.65
N ASP A 13 10.24 31.51 -25.62
CA ASP A 13 11.41 31.46 -24.76
C ASP A 13 11.65 30.01 -24.35
N VAL A 14 12.73 29.42 -24.84
CA VAL A 14 13.06 27.99 -24.70
C VAL A 14 12.98 27.57 -23.24
N LYS A 15 13.31 28.48 -22.31
CA LYS A 15 13.19 28.28 -20.86
C LYS A 15 11.76 28.12 -20.38
N GLN A 16 10.80 28.83 -20.95
CA GLN A 16 9.37 28.67 -20.61
C GLN A 16 8.83 27.32 -21.08
N PHE A 17 9.27 26.86 -22.24
CA PHE A 17 8.91 25.53 -22.76
C PHE A 17 9.54 24.40 -21.94
N GLU A 18 10.82 24.53 -21.58
CA GLU A 18 11.52 23.59 -20.68
C GLU A 18 10.87 23.55 -19.28
N ASN A 19 10.53 24.70 -18.71
CA ASN A 19 9.84 24.77 -17.42
C ASN A 19 8.45 24.13 -17.48
N TYR A 20 7.72 24.31 -18.58
CA TYR A 20 6.44 23.66 -18.80
C TYR A 20 6.58 22.14 -18.90
N LEU A 21 7.54 21.63 -19.68
CA LEU A 21 7.82 20.20 -19.78
C LEU A 21 8.23 19.60 -18.43
N ASN A 22 9.12 20.25 -17.70
CA ASN A 22 9.53 19.83 -16.35
C ASN A 22 8.33 19.79 -15.40
N SER A 23 7.45 20.80 -15.45
CA SER A 23 6.24 20.82 -14.61
C SER A 23 5.25 19.71 -14.95
N LYS A 24 5.11 19.36 -16.24
CA LYS A 24 4.27 18.24 -16.67
C LYS A 24 4.85 16.89 -16.27
N ASN A 25 6.16 16.71 -16.41
CA ASN A 25 6.83 15.49 -15.96
C ASN A 25 6.67 15.30 -14.45
N LEU A 26 6.88 16.35 -13.64
CA LEU A 26 6.64 16.35 -12.19
C LEU A 26 5.18 16.00 -11.84
N PHE A 27 4.21 16.49 -12.62
CA PHE A 27 2.80 16.17 -12.40
C PHE A 27 2.49 14.69 -12.70
N ILE A 28 3.04 14.16 -13.79
CA ILE A 28 2.90 12.75 -14.18
C ILE A 28 3.58 11.84 -13.15
N GLU A 29 4.78 12.19 -12.69
CA GLU A 29 5.50 11.47 -11.63
C GLU A 29 4.68 11.43 -10.34
N ARG A 30 4.16 12.57 -9.88
CA ARG A 30 3.30 12.63 -8.68
C ARG A 30 2.01 11.83 -8.85
N ALA A 31 1.38 11.86 -10.01
CA ALA A 31 0.18 11.08 -10.28
C ALA A 31 0.47 9.57 -10.25
N ASN A 32 1.60 9.16 -10.83
CA ASN A 32 2.06 7.78 -10.79
C ASN A 32 2.42 7.34 -9.37
N GLU A 33 3.15 8.15 -8.60
CA GLU A 33 3.45 7.87 -7.19
C GLU A 33 2.19 7.71 -6.35
N ASN A 34 1.19 8.58 -6.53
CA ASN A 34 -0.08 8.46 -5.83
C ASN A 34 -0.85 7.18 -6.22
N ASN A 35 -0.80 6.80 -7.50
CA ASN A 35 -1.39 5.54 -7.97
C ASN A 35 -0.67 4.32 -7.39
N LEU A 36 0.66 4.35 -7.32
CA LEU A 36 1.47 3.28 -6.72
C LEU A 36 1.21 3.16 -5.22
N LEU A 37 1.10 4.28 -4.51
CA LEU A 37 0.79 4.29 -3.09
C LEU A 37 -0.61 3.71 -2.83
N ALA A 38 -1.61 4.12 -3.61
CA ALA A 38 -2.95 3.55 -3.51
C ALA A 38 -2.94 2.03 -3.73
N LYS A 39 -2.24 1.56 -4.78
CA LYS A 39 -2.08 0.13 -5.06
C LYS A 39 -1.36 -0.61 -3.94
N ALA A 40 -0.28 -0.06 -3.40
CA ALA A 40 0.46 -0.65 -2.28
C ALA A 40 -0.44 -0.80 -1.03
N ILE A 41 -1.24 0.22 -0.72
CA ILE A 41 -2.21 0.18 0.38
C ILE A 41 -3.27 -0.89 0.14
N ASP A 42 -3.79 -1.02 -1.08
CA ASP A 42 -4.80 -2.03 -1.39
C ASP A 42 -4.24 -3.45 -1.34
N LEU A 43 -2.99 -3.66 -1.77
CA LEU A 43 -2.28 -4.93 -1.60
C LEU A 43 -2.11 -5.29 -0.11
N LEU A 44 -1.76 -4.32 0.74
CA LEU A 44 -1.64 -4.54 2.19
C LEU A 44 -2.99 -4.87 2.84
N LYS A 45 -4.08 -4.21 2.43
CA LYS A 45 -5.44 -4.55 2.90
C LYS A 45 -5.85 -5.95 2.45
N MET A 46 -5.56 -6.31 1.20
CA MET A 46 -5.83 -7.65 0.65
C MET A 46 -5.06 -8.69 1.45
N TRP A 47 -3.76 -8.49 1.64
CA TRP A 47 -2.90 -9.36 2.44
C TRP A 47 -3.44 -9.54 3.86
N GLY A 48 -3.80 -8.44 4.52
CA GLY A 48 -4.37 -8.45 5.87
C GLY A 48 -5.68 -9.22 5.95
N ALA A 49 -6.56 -9.07 4.95
CA ALA A 49 -7.81 -9.84 4.88
C ALA A 49 -7.55 -11.34 4.66
N CYS A 50 -6.62 -11.71 3.78
CA CYS A 50 -6.26 -13.11 3.52
C CYS A 50 -5.60 -13.80 4.73
N ASN A 51 -4.83 -13.04 5.52
CA ASN A 51 -4.10 -13.56 6.67
C ASN A 51 -4.83 -13.33 8.00
N ALA A 52 -5.96 -12.62 8.00
CA ALA A 52 -6.82 -12.50 9.15
C ALA A 52 -7.35 -13.89 9.53
N TYR A 53 -7.18 -14.24 10.80
CA TYR A 53 -7.74 -15.43 11.37
C TYR A 53 -9.27 -15.31 11.38
N SER A 54 -9.92 -16.34 10.87
CA SER A 54 -11.36 -16.51 10.98
C SER A 54 -11.59 -17.99 11.20
N SER A 55 -12.17 -18.33 12.34
CA SER A 55 -12.63 -19.68 12.60
C SER A 55 -14.08 -19.65 13.09
N ARG A 56 -14.96 -20.30 12.32
CA ARG A 56 -16.15 -20.88 12.90
C ARG A 56 -15.73 -22.25 13.42
N CYS A 57 -15.75 -22.45 14.73
CA CYS A 57 -15.55 -23.73 15.44
C CYS A 57 -14.09 -24.20 15.73
N GLY A 58 -13.08 -23.34 15.76
CA GLY A 58 -11.69 -23.69 16.16
C GLY A 58 -10.79 -24.25 15.04
N TYR A 59 -11.27 -24.34 13.80
CA TYR A 59 -10.46 -24.66 12.61
C TYR A 59 -9.94 -23.41 11.90
N LYS A 60 -8.62 -23.36 11.65
CA LYS A 60 -7.97 -22.29 10.88
C LYS A 60 -8.42 -22.36 9.42
N ASN A 61 -9.05 -21.29 8.90
CA ASN A 61 -9.24 -21.14 7.46
C ASN A 61 -7.88 -20.96 6.80
N VAL A 62 -7.28 -22.04 6.31
CA VAL A 62 -6.04 -21.99 5.55
C VAL A 62 -6.39 -21.52 4.14
N SER A 63 -5.84 -20.36 3.76
CA SER A 63 -5.50 -19.80 2.43
C SER A 63 -6.11 -20.40 1.15
N ALA A 64 -6.23 -21.72 0.98
CA ALA A 64 -6.77 -22.35 -0.22
C ALA A 64 -8.30 -22.22 -0.38
N MET A 65 -9.05 -22.00 0.72
CA MET A 65 -10.52 -21.90 0.70
C MET A 65 -11.07 -20.46 0.71
N PHE A 66 -10.20 -19.44 0.64
CA PHE A 66 -10.63 -18.04 0.74
C PHE A 66 -11.60 -17.65 -0.39
N SER A 67 -11.38 -18.19 -1.59
CA SER A 67 -12.23 -18.02 -2.78
C SER A 67 -13.61 -18.68 -2.64
N GLU A 68 -13.68 -19.83 -1.95
CA GLU A 68 -14.91 -20.62 -1.82
C GLU A 68 -15.81 -20.15 -0.67
N LEU A 69 -15.23 -19.65 0.42
CA LEU A 69 -15.96 -19.32 1.65
C LEU A 69 -16.52 -17.88 1.68
N TYR A 70 -16.02 -16.97 0.84
CA TYR A 70 -16.50 -15.58 0.78
C TYR A 70 -16.96 -15.16 -0.64
N PRO A 71 -18.07 -15.76 -1.16
CA PRO A 71 -18.67 -15.35 -2.43
C PRO A 71 -19.33 -13.95 -2.41
N LYS A 72 -19.19 -13.19 -1.30
CA LYS A 72 -19.89 -11.91 -1.07
C LYS A 72 -19.05 -10.65 -1.30
N HIS A 73 -17.75 -10.79 -1.60
CA HIS A 73 -16.91 -9.64 -1.91
C HIS A 73 -16.32 -9.79 -3.30
N ASN A 74 -16.54 -8.78 -4.15
CA ASN A 74 -15.97 -8.62 -5.49
C ASN A 74 -14.43 -8.42 -5.44
N LEU A 75 -13.70 -9.25 -4.72
CA LEU A 75 -12.26 -9.27 -4.72
C LEU A 75 -11.83 -10.26 -5.80
N VAL A 76 -11.52 -9.74 -6.98
CA VAL A 76 -10.83 -10.51 -8.02
C VAL A 76 -9.39 -10.65 -7.53
N TYR A 77 -9.02 -11.84 -7.07
CA TYR A 77 -7.65 -12.14 -6.66
C TYR A 77 -6.79 -12.34 -7.90
N ILE A 78 -5.71 -11.55 -8.02
CA ILE A 78 -4.66 -11.78 -9.00
C ILE A 78 -3.54 -12.49 -8.25
N GLU A 79 -3.27 -13.76 -8.56
CA GLU A 79 -2.31 -14.60 -7.81
C GLU A 79 -0.93 -13.92 -7.68
N ASN A 80 -0.45 -13.29 -8.76
CA ASN A 80 0.82 -12.56 -8.79
C ASN A 80 0.89 -11.41 -7.75
N GLU A 81 -0.24 -10.76 -7.48
CA GLU A 81 -0.33 -9.67 -6.51
C GLU A 81 -0.23 -10.16 -5.07
N LEU A 82 -0.88 -11.29 -4.79
CA LEU A 82 -0.83 -11.93 -3.47
C LEU A 82 0.56 -12.50 -3.19
N GLU A 83 1.16 -13.18 -4.15
CA GLU A 83 2.52 -13.69 -4.04
C GLU A 83 3.53 -12.57 -3.80
N PHE A 84 3.41 -11.46 -4.54
CA PHE A 84 4.25 -10.29 -4.37
C PHE A 84 4.17 -9.71 -2.95
N ILE A 85 2.96 -9.48 -2.45
CA ILE A 85 2.80 -8.86 -1.13
C ILE A 85 3.22 -9.83 -0.01
N ASP A 86 2.96 -11.13 -0.16
CA ASP A 86 3.45 -12.16 0.77
C ASP A 86 4.99 -12.21 0.81
N GLU A 87 5.64 -12.10 -0.35
CA GLU A 87 7.10 -12.03 -0.44
C GLU A 87 7.62 -10.78 0.28
N CYS A 88 7.03 -9.60 0.02
CA CYS A 88 7.40 -8.35 0.69
C CYS A 88 7.26 -8.44 2.21
N MET A 89 6.14 -8.97 2.69
CA MET A 89 5.87 -9.16 4.12
C MET A 89 6.86 -10.13 4.76
N ARG A 90 7.17 -11.24 4.09
CA ARG A 90 8.15 -12.23 4.56
C ARG A 90 9.58 -11.65 4.60
N ASN A 91 9.97 -10.90 3.58
CA ASN A 91 11.28 -10.26 3.51
C ASN A 91 11.45 -9.21 4.60
N ALA A 92 10.43 -8.38 4.83
CA ALA A 92 10.47 -7.38 5.90
C ALA A 92 10.51 -8.01 7.30
N LYS A 93 9.70 -9.05 7.56
CA LYS A 93 9.71 -9.83 8.81
C LYS A 93 11.09 -10.40 9.14
N ASN A 94 11.79 -10.92 8.13
CA ASN A 94 13.09 -11.57 8.27
C ASN A 94 14.28 -10.63 8.04
N SER A 95 14.04 -9.32 7.91
CA SER A 95 15.10 -8.35 7.63
C SER A 95 16.09 -8.26 8.80
N LYS A 96 17.38 -8.05 8.47
CA LYS A 96 18.40 -7.73 9.48
C LYS A 96 18.25 -6.31 10.01
N ASP A 97 17.58 -5.43 9.26
CA ASP A 97 17.27 -4.07 9.68
C ASP A 97 16.17 -4.09 10.75
N LEU A 98 16.49 -3.60 11.95
CA LEU A 98 15.55 -3.49 13.06
C LEU A 98 14.41 -2.53 12.73
N ALA A 99 14.70 -1.42 12.05
CA ALA A 99 13.68 -0.41 11.73
C ALA A 99 12.62 -0.98 10.78
N LEU A 100 13.06 -1.72 9.75
CA LEU A 100 12.14 -2.38 8.81
C LEU A 100 11.29 -3.46 9.49
N ARG A 101 11.87 -4.22 10.44
CA ARG A 101 11.10 -5.19 11.23
C ARG A 101 10.06 -4.53 12.12
N GLU A 102 10.41 -3.45 12.81
CA GLU A 102 9.46 -2.69 13.63
C GLU A 102 8.33 -2.10 12.78
N GLN A 103 8.64 -1.62 11.57
CA GLN A 103 7.64 -1.14 10.61
C GLN A 103 6.70 -2.26 10.17
N TRP A 104 7.26 -3.43 9.83
CA TRP A 104 6.49 -4.63 9.49
C TRP A 104 5.56 -5.06 10.63
N GLU A 105 6.05 -5.08 11.88
CA GLU A 105 5.24 -5.45 13.03
C GLU A 105 4.02 -4.54 13.22
N LEU A 106 4.18 -3.24 12.98
CA LEU A 106 3.06 -2.30 13.05
C LEU A 106 2.08 -2.49 11.88
N ALA A 107 2.59 -2.81 10.69
CA ALA A 107 1.76 -3.12 9.53
C ALA A 107 0.97 -4.42 9.72
N ASP A 108 1.56 -5.48 10.29
CA ASP A 108 0.86 -6.72 10.64
C ASP A 108 -0.32 -6.42 11.56
N LEU A 109 -0.08 -5.69 12.65
CA LEU A 109 -1.11 -5.31 13.61
C LEU A 109 -2.22 -4.44 12.99
N TYR A 110 -1.87 -3.55 12.06
CA TYR A 110 -2.82 -2.62 11.47
C TYR A 110 -3.69 -3.26 10.37
N TYR A 111 -3.09 -4.04 9.47
CA TYR A 111 -3.81 -4.60 8.32
C TYR A 111 -4.42 -5.98 8.61
N ARG A 112 -3.70 -6.87 9.32
CA ARG A 112 -4.19 -8.20 9.70
C ARG A 112 -5.06 -8.14 10.95
N GLY A 113 -4.64 -7.34 11.94
CA GLY A 113 -5.28 -7.29 13.25
C GLY A 113 -4.68 -8.30 14.24
N ILE A 114 -5.29 -8.38 15.42
CA ILE A 114 -4.92 -9.35 16.47
C ILE A 114 -5.94 -10.46 16.54
N ASP A 115 -5.51 -11.67 16.88
CA ASP A 115 -6.42 -12.81 17.02
C ASP A 115 -7.08 -12.75 18.41
N VAL A 116 -8.41 -12.74 18.42
CA VAL A 116 -9.25 -12.60 19.61
C VAL A 116 -10.22 -13.77 19.68
N VAL A 117 -10.46 -14.23 20.91
CA VAL A 117 -11.44 -15.27 21.24
C VAL A 117 -12.55 -14.63 22.06
N ILE A 118 -13.76 -14.55 21.51
CA ILE A 118 -14.94 -13.99 22.20
C ILE A 118 -16.08 -15.01 22.10
N ASP A 119 -16.58 -15.46 23.25
CA ASP A 119 -17.79 -16.30 23.37
C ASP A 119 -17.81 -17.52 22.42
N GLY A 120 -16.66 -18.21 22.28
CA GLY A 120 -16.51 -19.40 21.42
C GLY A 120 -16.40 -19.10 19.93
N SER A 121 -16.24 -17.83 19.55
CA SER A 121 -15.88 -17.38 18.22
C SER A 121 -14.45 -16.87 18.20
N ASP A 122 -13.72 -17.31 17.18
CA ASP A 122 -12.29 -17.16 17.00
C ASP A 122 -12.06 -16.30 15.74
N GLY A 123 -11.45 -15.12 15.87
CA GLY A 123 -11.25 -14.25 14.71
C GLY A 123 -10.29 -13.08 14.94
N SER A 124 -9.90 -12.39 13.87
CA SER A 124 -9.04 -11.22 13.99
C SER A 124 -9.83 -9.93 14.19
N GLU A 125 -9.44 -9.13 15.17
CA GLU A 125 -9.94 -7.78 15.42
C GLU A 125 -8.95 -6.75 14.85
N ARG A 126 -9.46 -5.83 14.02
CA ARG A 126 -8.66 -4.74 13.47
C ARG A 126 -8.41 -3.67 14.52
N LEU A 127 -7.16 -3.30 14.70
CA LEU A 127 -6.77 -2.25 15.63
C LEU A 127 -6.68 -0.89 14.94
N THR A 128 -7.15 0.13 15.63
CA THR A 128 -6.90 1.53 15.28
C THR A 128 -5.46 1.92 15.62
N LEU A 129 -4.95 2.99 14.99
CA LEU A 129 -3.62 3.52 15.30
C LEU A 129 -3.44 3.86 16.78
N ARG A 130 -4.52 4.26 17.48
CA ARG A 130 -4.49 4.58 18.92
C ARG A 130 -4.37 3.33 19.79
N GLU A 131 -5.03 2.25 19.41
CA GLU A 131 -4.94 0.97 20.13
C GLU A 131 -3.55 0.35 19.95
N ILE A 132 -3.00 0.39 18.74
CA ILE A 132 -1.62 -0.05 18.46
C ILE A 132 -0.62 0.79 19.27
N ALA A 133 -0.79 2.12 19.28
CA ALA A 133 0.05 3.04 20.05
C ALA A 133 0.03 2.69 21.55
N LYS A 134 -1.16 2.46 22.13
CA LYS A 134 -1.31 2.06 23.53
C LYS A 134 -0.68 0.69 23.80
N MET A 135 -0.83 -0.27 22.91
CA MET A 135 -0.29 -1.62 23.06
C MET A 135 1.25 -1.65 22.97
N ARG A 136 1.85 -0.75 22.17
CA ARG A 136 3.30 -0.68 21.94
C ARG A 136 4.00 0.38 22.80
N ASP A 137 3.28 1.08 23.66
CA ASP A 137 3.78 2.19 24.50
C ASP A 137 4.55 3.26 23.69
N ILE A 138 3.99 3.65 22.54
CA ILE A 138 4.52 4.69 21.66
C ILE A 138 3.45 5.69 21.27
N SER A 139 3.84 6.86 20.75
CA SER A 139 2.87 7.85 20.28
C SER A 139 2.16 7.39 19.00
N LYS A 140 0.88 7.75 18.87
CA LYS A 140 0.07 7.52 17.66
C LYS A 140 0.75 8.06 16.39
N ASP A 141 1.42 9.21 16.48
CA ASP A 141 2.13 9.80 15.35
C ASP A 141 3.37 8.99 14.96
N THR A 142 4.01 8.32 15.92
CA THR A 142 5.10 7.38 15.62
C THR A 142 4.58 6.14 14.91
N VAL A 143 3.41 5.62 15.30
CA VAL A 143 2.75 4.52 14.58
C VAL A 143 2.44 4.93 13.14
N ASP A 144 1.77 6.07 12.95
CA ASP A 144 1.40 6.58 11.62
C ASP A 144 2.63 6.77 10.71
N ARG A 145 3.70 7.39 11.23
CA ARG A 145 4.95 7.60 10.47
C ARG A 145 5.61 6.29 10.06
N ARG A 146 5.67 5.31 10.96
CA ARG A 146 6.27 3.99 10.70
C ARG A 146 5.42 3.18 9.72
N LEU A 147 4.09 3.25 9.82
CA LEU A 147 3.18 2.65 8.87
C LEU A 147 3.40 3.21 7.45
N LYS A 148 3.46 4.54 7.31
CA LYS A 148 3.75 5.21 6.02
C LYS A 148 5.14 4.88 5.46
N SER A 149 6.12 4.69 6.34
CA SER A 149 7.46 4.22 5.94
C SER A 149 7.39 2.80 5.36
N PHE A 150 6.54 1.94 5.94
CA PHE A 150 6.29 0.61 5.42
C PHE A 150 5.54 0.62 4.09
N GLU A 151 4.50 1.44 3.95
CA GLU A 151 3.80 1.65 2.67
C GLU A 151 4.78 2.10 1.58
N SER A 152 5.71 3.00 1.92
CA SER A 152 6.77 3.46 1.01
C SER A 152 7.74 2.34 0.63
N TYR A 153 8.05 1.43 1.56
CA TYR A 153 8.83 0.23 1.27
C TYR A 153 8.11 -0.67 0.25
N ILE A 154 6.80 -0.87 0.38
CA ILE A 154 6.02 -1.62 -0.61
C ILE A 154 6.03 -0.91 -1.97
N VAL A 155 5.80 0.40 -2.00
CA VAL A 155 5.88 1.21 -3.23
C VAL A 155 7.23 1.05 -3.93
N ALA A 156 8.35 1.10 -3.19
CA ALA A 156 9.69 0.95 -3.74
C ALA A 156 10.00 -0.46 -4.30
N ASN A 157 9.28 -1.49 -3.84
CA ASN A 157 9.36 -2.83 -4.42
C ASN A 157 8.41 -2.97 -5.62
N LEU A 158 7.21 -2.39 -5.52
CA LEU A 158 6.21 -2.39 -6.58
C LEU A 158 6.70 -1.63 -7.82
N SER A 159 7.42 -0.53 -7.63
CA SER A 159 7.99 0.27 -8.72
C SER A 159 9.04 -0.47 -9.56
N LYS A 160 9.51 -1.63 -9.10
CA LYS A 160 10.47 -2.49 -9.81
C LYS A 160 9.80 -3.64 -10.56
N ARG A 161 8.50 -3.85 -10.37
CA ARG A 161 7.71 -4.94 -10.93
C ARG A 161 6.90 -4.41 -12.12
N ASN A 162 7.00 -5.06 -13.27
CA ASN A 162 6.20 -4.70 -14.47
C ASN A 162 4.98 -5.61 -14.65
N ASP A 163 4.91 -6.69 -13.88
CA ASP A 163 3.95 -7.79 -13.95
C ASP A 163 2.68 -7.56 -13.11
N ILE A 164 2.63 -6.46 -12.33
CA ILE A 164 1.57 -6.19 -11.33
C ILE A 164 0.58 -5.10 -11.81
N PHE A 165 0.75 -4.58 -13.03
CA PHE A 165 -0.06 -3.47 -13.56
C PHE A 165 -1.14 -3.88 -14.58
N TYR A 166 -1.39 -5.18 -14.77
CA TYR A 166 -2.29 -5.71 -15.81
C TYR A 166 -3.40 -6.60 -15.26
#